data_AF-A0A960PVL2-F1
#
_entry.id   AF-A0A960PVL2-F1
#
_cell.length_a   1.000
_cell.length_b   1.000
_cell.length_c   1.000
_cell.angle_alpha   90.00
_cell.angle_beta   90.00
_cell.angle_gamma   90.00
#
_symmetry.space_group_name_H-M   'P 1'
#
loop_
_entity.id
_entity.type
_entity.pdbx_description
1 polymer ?
#
loop_
_entity_poly.entity_id
_entity_poly.type
_entity_poly.pdbx_seq_one_letter_code
_entity_poly.pdbx_strand_id
1 'polypeptide(L)'
;MSSEAARAIEAILMVAQEPVEPHLLAQLLEVAPAVVEELCQGLAEGYQDQGRGFELVKVAGGYRFQSAADLTAYVERFALEGQSARLS
;
A
#
# COMPACT_ATOMS: atom_id res chain seq x y z
N MET A 1 -0.31 15.31 -12.35
CA MET A 1 0.92 14.51 -12.54
C MET A 1 1.39 14.09 -11.17
N SER A 2 1.70 12.81 -10.95
CA SER A 2 2.20 12.35 -9.65
C SER A 2 3.59 12.94 -9.40
N SER A 3 3.83 13.50 -8.21
CA SER A 3 5.14 14.02 -7.83
C SER A 3 6.15 12.88 -7.69
N GLU A 4 7.44 13.19 -7.78
CA GLU A 4 8.50 12.19 -7.55
C GLU A 4 8.37 11.53 -6.16
N ALA A 5 8.04 12.32 -5.14
CA ALA A 5 7.80 11.82 -3.78
C ALA A 5 6.65 10.81 -3.71
N ALA A 6 5.51 11.09 -4.35
CA ALA A 6 4.40 10.14 -4.39
C ALA A 6 4.80 8.82 -5.06
N ARG A 7 5.53 8.87 -6.19
CA ARG A 7 6.04 7.67 -6.87
C ARG A 7 7.04 6.89 -6.02
N ALA A 8 7.85 7.58 -5.23
CA ALA A 8 8.78 6.95 -4.31
C ALA A 8 8.06 6.26 -3.14
N ILE A 9 7.00 6.88 -2.58
CA ILE A 9 6.13 6.24 -1.57
C ILE A 9 5.54 4.95 -2.12
N GLU A 10 4.96 4.97 -3.34
CA GLU A 10 4.43 3.78 -4.01
C GLU A 10 5.48 2.66 -4.08
N ALA A 11 6.68 2.99 -4.54
CA ALA A 11 7.76 2.02 -4.72
C ALA A 11 8.23 1.42 -3.37
N ILE A 12 8.35 2.24 -2.32
CA ILE A 12 8.74 1.78 -0.98
C ILE A 12 7.66 0.86 -0.40
N LEU A 13 6.40 1.28 -0.45
CA LEU A 13 5.29 0.51 0.11
C LEU A 13 5.03 -0.79 -0.65
N MET A 14 5.37 -0.87 -1.93
CA MET A 14 5.28 -2.08 -2.74
C MET A 14 6.21 -3.20 -2.24
N VAL A 15 7.39 -2.84 -1.73
CA VAL A 15 8.40 -3.81 -1.24
C VAL A 15 8.34 -4.03 0.27
N ALA A 16 7.63 -3.18 1.00
CA ALA A 16 7.51 -3.27 2.45
C ALA A 16 6.69 -4.50 2.87
N GLN A 17 7.22 -5.30 3.79
CA GLN A 17 6.52 -6.46 4.36
C GLN A 17 5.66 -6.08 5.57
N GLU A 18 5.97 -4.96 6.23
CA GLU A 18 5.28 -4.44 7.41
C GLU A 18 4.78 -3.01 7.14
N PRO A 19 3.75 -2.53 7.86
CA PRO A 19 3.32 -1.14 7.75
C PRO A 19 4.48 -0.16 7.98
N VAL A 20 4.66 0.77 7.06
CA VAL A 20 5.76 1.75 7.11
C VAL A 20 5.29 3.03 7.78
N GLU A 21 5.99 3.46 8.81
CA GLU A 21 5.64 4.69 9.52
C GLU A 21 5.85 5.94 8.63
N PRO A 22 4.95 6.94 8.70
CA PRO A 22 5.08 8.19 7.95
C PRO A 22 6.39 8.93 8.21
N HIS A 23 6.92 8.87 9.44
CA HIS A 23 8.19 9.49 9.78
C HIS A 23 9.38 8.85 9.05
N LEU A 24 9.38 7.53 8.84
CA LEU A 24 10.43 6.84 8.09
C LEU A 24 10.38 7.23 6.61
N LEU A 25 9.19 7.26 6.01
CA LEU A 25 9.01 7.75 4.64
C LEU A 25 9.48 9.21 4.50
N ALA A 26 9.13 10.06 5.46
CA ALA A 26 9.52 11.48 5.46
C ALA A 26 11.04 11.65 5.49
N GLN A 27 11.74 10.85 6.31
CA GLN A 27 13.21 10.83 6.37
C GLN A 27 13.84 10.40 5.04
N LEU A 28 13.35 9.30 4.43
CA LEU A 28 13.88 8.78 3.17
C LEU A 28 13.66 9.72 1.98
N LEU A 29 12.56 10.47 2.00
CA LEU A 29 12.16 11.38 0.94
C LEU A 29 12.61 12.83 1.18
N GLU A 30 13.26 13.10 2.32
CA GLU A 30 13.71 14.43 2.73
C GLU A 30 12.61 15.49 2.74
N VAL A 31 11.41 15.11 3.21
CA VAL A 31 10.24 16.00 3.32
C VAL A 31 9.66 16.01 4.73
N ALA A 32 8.73 16.93 5.01
CA ALA A 32 8.01 16.95 6.28
C ALA A 32 7.01 15.78 6.39
N PRO A 33 6.81 15.17 7.58
CA PRO A 33 5.83 14.09 7.77
C PRO A 33 4.41 14.43 7.33
N ALA A 34 3.99 15.69 7.49
CA ALA A 34 2.68 16.16 7.03
C ALA A 34 2.50 16.03 5.51
N VAL A 35 3.58 16.22 4.73
CA VAL A 35 3.54 16.06 3.27
C VAL A 35 3.37 14.58 2.90
N VAL A 36 4.01 13.66 3.63
CA VAL A 36 3.82 12.22 3.42
C VAL A 36 2.38 11.82 3.68
N GLU A 37 1.79 12.30 4.79
CA GLU A 37 0.39 12.02 5.13
C GLU A 37 -0.57 12.50 4.04
N GLU A 38 -0.38 13.73 3.55
CA GLU A 38 -1.18 14.30 2.45
C GLU A 38 -1.04 13.49 1.15
N LEU A 39 0.19 13.12 0.78
CA LEU A 39 0.45 12.33 -0.42
C LEU A 39 -0.16 10.93 -0.30
N CYS A 40 0.00 10.25 0.84
CA CYS A 40 -0.60 8.94 1.08
C CYS A 40 -2.13 9.01 1.01
N GLN A 41 -2.74 10.05 1.59
CA GLN A 41 -4.19 10.24 1.52
C GLN A 41 -4.65 10.45 0.06
N GLY A 42 -4.00 11.35 -0.67
CA GLY A 42 -4.35 11.61 -2.08
C GLY A 42 -4.14 10.39 -2.98
N LEU A 43 -3.11 9.58 -2.73
CA LEU A 43 -2.90 8.31 -3.43
C LEU A 43 -4.02 7.31 -3.11
N ALA A 44 -4.38 7.15 -1.84
CA ALA A 44 -5.44 6.23 -1.42
C ALA A 44 -6.78 6.59 -2.08
N GLU A 45 -7.20 7.85 -1.99
CA GLU A 45 -8.42 8.36 -2.65
C GLU A 45 -8.34 8.16 -4.17
N GLY A 46 -7.20 8.51 -4.78
CA GLY A 46 -6.99 8.34 -6.22
C GLY A 46 -7.09 6.88 -6.69
N TYR A 47 -6.59 5.91 -5.91
CA TYR A 47 -6.73 4.50 -6.27
C TYR A 47 -8.15 3.99 -6.12
N GLN A 48 -8.86 4.44 -5.08
CA GLN A 48 -10.26 4.10 -4.86
C GLN A 48 -11.13 4.62 -6.00
N ASP A 49 -10.97 5.88 -6.41
CA ASP A 49 -11.69 6.49 -7.52
C ASP A 49 -11.43 5.77 -8.86
N GLN A 50 -10.22 5.22 -9.02
CA GLN A 50 -9.84 4.45 -10.20
C GLN A 50 -10.33 3.00 -10.17
N GLY A 51 -10.93 2.53 -9.08
CA GLY A 51 -11.36 1.13 -8.92
C GLY A 51 -10.20 0.14 -8.98
N ARG A 52 -9.06 0.48 -8.36
CA ARG A 52 -7.88 -0.41 -8.32
C ARG A 52 -8.18 -1.63 -7.44
N GLY A 53 -7.60 -2.79 -7.80
CA GLY A 53 -7.74 -4.03 -7.02
C GLY A 53 -6.90 -4.08 -5.72
N PHE A 54 -6.29 -2.97 -5.33
CA PHE A 54 -5.53 -2.80 -4.10
C PHE A 54 -5.86 -1.45 -3.47
N GLU A 55 -5.63 -1.37 -2.16
CA GLU A 55 -5.86 -0.19 -1.34
C GLU A 55 -4.57 0.20 -0.63
N LEU A 56 -4.32 1.51 -0.56
CA LEU A 56 -3.34 2.07 0.37
C LEU A 56 -4.05 2.40 1.68
N VAL A 57 -3.67 1.73 2.77
CA VAL A 57 -4.34 1.87 4.07
C VAL A 57 -3.36 2.22 5.18
N LYS A 58 -3.86 2.91 6.20
CA LYS A 58 -3.13 3.19 7.44
C LYS A 58 -3.55 2.20 8.54
N VAL A 59 -2.61 1.40 9.03
CA VAL A 59 -2.82 0.38 10.05
C VAL A 59 -1.80 0.56 11.17
N ALA A 60 -2.27 0.61 12.42
CA ALA A 60 -1.41 0.81 13.60
C ALA A 60 -0.45 2.01 13.47
N GLY A 61 -0.85 3.05 12.73
CA GLY A 61 -0.04 4.26 12.50
C GLY A 61 0.88 4.22 11.27
N GLY A 62 1.07 3.06 10.62
CA GLY A 62 1.88 2.91 9.41
C GLY A 62 1.04 2.69 8.15
N TYR A 63 1.63 2.93 6.97
CA TYR A 63 1.00 2.71 5.67
C TYR A 63 1.42 1.38 5.04
N ARG A 64 0.49 0.72 4.35
CA ARG A 64 0.79 -0.47 3.53
C ARG A 64 -0.20 -0.61 2.38
N PHE A 65 0.18 -1.38 1.38
CA PHE A 65 -0.79 -1.92 0.42
C PHE A 65 -1.48 -3.17 0.96
N GLN A 66 -2.76 -3.32 0.60
CA GLN A 66 -3.52 -4.56 0.76
C GLN A 66 -4.44 -4.76 -0.45
N SER A 67 -4.97 -5.97 -0.64
CA SER A 67 -6.00 -6.20 -1.66
C SER A 67 -7.27 -5.42 -1.34
N ALA A 68 -7.96 -4.95 -2.37
CA ALA A 68 -9.25 -4.29 -2.21
C ALA A 68 -10.26 -5.22 -1.53
N ALA A 69 -11.06 -4.68 -0.61
CA ALA A 69 -11.91 -5.48 0.27
C ALA A 69 -12.98 -6.28 -0.51
N ASP A 70 -13.50 -5.71 -1.59
CA ASP A 70 -14.47 -6.33 -2.50
C ASP A 70 -13.88 -7.51 -3.30
N LEU A 71 -12.55 -7.62 -3.42
CA LEU A 71 -11.86 -8.69 -4.13
C LEU A 71 -11.35 -9.81 -3.22
N THR A 72 -11.65 -9.78 -1.91
CA THR A 72 -11.18 -10.77 -0.91
C THR A 72 -11.41 -12.22 -1.35
N ALA A 73 -12.58 -12.54 -1.93
CA ALA A 73 -12.93 -13.89 -2.36
C ALA A 73 -12.03 -14.45 -3.48
N TYR A 74 -11.38 -13.60 -4.28
CA TYR A 74 -10.40 -14.04 -5.28
C TYR A 74 -9.05 -14.34 -4.63
N VAL A 75 -8.63 -13.49 -3.69
CA VAL A 75 -7.37 -13.64 -2.95
C VAL A 75 -7.37 -14.90 -2.08
N GLU A 76 -8.48 -15.18 -1.38
CA GLU A 76 -8.64 -16.39 -0.58
C GLU A 76 -8.50 -17.66 -1.42
N ARG A 77 -9.17 -17.71 -2.59
CA ARG A 77 -9.06 -18.86 -3.51
C ARG A 77 -7.62 -19.09 -3.98
N PHE A 78 -6.92 -18.02 -4.38
CA PHE A 78 -5.51 -18.10 -4.79
C PHE A 78 -4.62 -18.63 -3.66
N ALA A 79 -4.82 -18.13 -2.43
CA ALA A 79 -4.06 -18.58 -1.26
C ALA A 79 -4.27 -20.08 -0.95
N LEU A 80 -5.50 -20.57 -1.12
CA LEU A 80 -5.86 -21.98 -0.92
C LEU A 80 -5.25 -22.89 -2.01
N GLU A 81 -5.25 -22.48 -3.28
CA GLU A 81 -4.62 -23.23 -4.37
C GLU A 81 -3.11 -23.40 -4.14
N GLY A 82 -2.43 -22.35 -3.66
CA GLY A 82 -1.01 -22.40 -3.32
C GLY A 82 -0.66 -23.30 -2.13
N GLN A 83 -1.60 -23.54 -1.21
CA GLN A 83 -1.39 -24.45 -0.07
C GLN A 83 -1.39 -25.93 -0.49
N SER A 84 -2.21 -26.29 -1.49
CA SER A 84 -2.22 -27.66 -2.02
C SER A 84 -0.93 -28.03 -2.77
N ALA A 85 -0.20 -27.06 -3.32
CA ALA A 85 1.04 -27.30 -4.06
C ALA A 85 2.27 -27.65 -3.19
N ARG A 86 2.19 -27.49 -1.85
CA ARG A 86 3.28 -27.85 -0.92
C ARG A 86 3.12 -29.24 -0.28
N LEU A 87 2.05 -29.97 -0.60
CA LEU A 87 1.85 -31.36 -0.21
C LEU A 87 2.29 -32.30 -1.34
N SER A 88 3.61 -32.43 -1.53
CA SER A 88 4.23 -33.56 -2.24
C SER A 88 5.72 -33.64 -1.94
#